data_AF-A0A2I4FVR9-F1
#
_entry.id   AF-A0A2I4FVR9-F1
#
_cell.length_a   1.000
_cell.length_b   1.000
_cell.length_c   1.000
_cell.angle_alpha   90.00
_cell.angle_beta   90.00
_cell.angle_gamma   90.00
#
_symmetry.space_group_name_H-M   'P 1'
#
loop_
_entity.id
_entity.type
_entity.pdbx_description
1 polymer ?
#
loop_
_entity_poly.entity_id
_entity_poly.type
_entity_poly.pdbx_seq_one_letter_code
_entity_poly.pdbx_strand_id
1 'polypeptide(L)'
;MHSMSNSNGVLCPLVFFLVSTSVFSPKWIASGSPTDQEPKHFKRTDPLTHFNNYNGGYDVRNRHYWVSAAFTGVHAYAIAGVWLLCGLGFGIFLTVKNPRGSSWPFIKQYLDRDHNYILMFLLVLLFTFLAIVASSFVLAANQSTLWRTEKMKGTILKMGGDARQTIQKVMNAMTEMQSLLLPYDPITSRTLKITTHRLGRESHVIHNFVDKSGHSIDQAIHTSYIAHLVIVTINLVMLVAALVLLLLHWHHGIIFIIFCCWILATICWFLTGIDFFLNTFAEDTCSAFADFEENPHNNSLSSILPCMNPSSSKRIMVDIGYTIHTHIAQLNSKITDYYKSLGSDEQSEGFVGVRKICEPFSGAPSYSYMPESCPQDAIPVADLPNVLARFTCYQNKYSSGECESDGRFLPEASYNMVSAYSRSVQYVIDVHSDLQSLTECSFVKNRLSEVVSHQCRPFKVSIRFLWSSMLALSIVMVLLVLIWVAKAYQDRGRSFSICSITPNIIPR
;
A
#
# COMPACT_ATOMS: atom_id res chain seq x y z
N MET A 1 -53.90 11.69 -47.43
CA MET A 1 -52.57 11.09 -47.66
C MET A 1 -51.55 12.22 -47.61
N HIS A 2 -51.12 12.62 -46.40
CA HIS A 2 -50.09 13.65 -46.20
C HIS A 2 -49.11 13.10 -45.16
N SER A 3 -47.87 12.89 -45.62
CA SER A 3 -46.75 12.38 -44.83
C SER A 3 -46.18 13.52 -43.98
N MET A 4 -46.25 13.38 -42.65
CA MET A 4 -45.44 14.14 -41.69
C MET A 4 -44.11 13.40 -41.53
N SER A 5 -42.99 14.03 -41.90
CA SER A 5 -41.65 13.52 -41.61
C SER A 5 -40.91 14.45 -40.66
N ASN A 6 -40.59 13.88 -39.51
CA ASN A 6 -39.81 14.35 -38.36
C ASN A 6 -38.62 15.27 -38.68
N SER A 7 -38.54 16.38 -37.94
CA SER A 7 -37.31 17.13 -37.68
C SER A 7 -36.76 16.68 -36.32
N ASN A 8 -35.84 15.71 -36.31
CA ASN A 8 -35.09 15.28 -35.13
C ASN A 8 -33.76 14.61 -35.56
N GLY A 9 -32.83 15.42 -36.11
CA GLY A 9 -31.58 14.89 -36.68
C GLY A 9 -30.29 15.19 -35.91
N VAL A 10 -30.24 16.25 -35.10
CA VAL A 10 -28.96 16.72 -34.49
C VAL A 10 -29.04 16.97 -32.99
N LEU A 11 -30.24 17.12 -32.43
CA LEU A 11 -30.45 17.05 -30.98
C LEU A 11 -30.32 15.61 -30.44
N CYS A 12 -30.56 14.60 -31.29
CA CYS A 12 -30.61 13.21 -30.88
C CYS A 12 -29.25 12.64 -30.43
N PRO A 13 -28.10 12.88 -31.09
CA PRO A 13 -26.80 12.35 -30.63
C PRO A 13 -26.28 13.02 -29.36
N LEU A 14 -26.54 14.31 -29.18
CA LEU A 14 -26.08 15.11 -28.04
C LEU A 14 -26.92 14.81 -26.78
N VAL A 15 -28.24 14.61 -26.96
CA VAL A 15 -29.13 14.06 -25.93
C VAL A 15 -28.83 12.59 -25.67
N PHE A 16 -28.49 11.76 -26.67
CA PHE A 16 -28.07 10.37 -26.42
C PHE A 16 -26.76 10.31 -25.62
N PHE A 17 -25.79 11.19 -25.89
CA PHE A 17 -24.54 11.25 -25.14
C PHE A 17 -24.74 11.74 -23.69
N LEU A 18 -25.64 12.70 -23.46
CA LEU A 18 -25.98 13.22 -22.13
C LEU A 18 -26.96 12.32 -21.34
N VAL A 19 -27.81 11.56 -22.04
CA VAL A 19 -28.70 10.55 -21.45
C VAL A 19 -27.92 9.27 -21.13
N SER A 20 -26.93 8.90 -21.94
CA SER A 20 -26.06 7.74 -21.65
C SER A 20 -25.18 7.95 -20.41
N THR A 21 -24.83 9.19 -20.06
CA THR A 21 -24.09 9.50 -18.82
C THR A 21 -24.99 9.63 -17.59
N SER A 22 -26.31 9.78 -17.76
CA SER A 22 -27.28 9.86 -16.64
C SER A 22 -28.03 8.56 -16.38
N VAL A 23 -28.15 7.66 -17.36
CA VAL A 23 -28.89 6.38 -17.24
C VAL A 23 -28.07 5.28 -16.55
N PHE A 24 -26.75 5.44 -16.41
CA PHE A 24 -25.92 4.54 -15.60
C PHE A 24 -25.38 5.24 -14.36
N SER A 25 -26.30 5.74 -13.52
CA SER A 25 -26.00 5.96 -12.11
C SER A 25 -25.59 4.63 -11.47
N PRO A 26 -24.46 4.53 -10.74
CA PRO A 26 -24.29 3.42 -9.81
C PRO A 26 -25.39 3.57 -8.75
N LYS A 27 -26.25 2.56 -8.63
CA LYS A 27 -27.23 2.45 -7.55
C LYS A 27 -26.54 2.81 -6.24
N TRP A 28 -27.01 3.89 -5.60
CA TRP A 28 -26.85 4.08 -4.17
C TRP A 28 -27.47 2.86 -3.48
N ILE A 29 -26.64 2.06 -2.80
CA ILE A 29 -27.12 1.09 -1.82
C ILE A 29 -26.72 1.64 -0.45
N ALA A 30 -27.63 2.40 0.13
CA ALA A 30 -27.71 2.58 1.57
C ALA A 30 -28.97 1.83 2.03
N SER A 31 -28.79 0.68 2.66
CA SER A 31 -29.70 0.14 3.69
C SER A 31 -29.00 -1.02 4.39
N GLY A 32 -28.90 -0.94 5.71
CA GLY A 32 -28.29 -1.97 6.54
C GLY A 32 -29.26 -3.07 6.95
N SER A 33 -28.72 -4.26 7.15
CA SER A 33 -29.07 -5.20 8.23
C SER A 33 -27.98 -6.28 8.29
N PRO A 34 -27.56 -6.76 9.48
CA PRO A 34 -26.45 -7.69 9.61
C PRO A 34 -26.94 -9.13 9.47
N THR A 35 -26.32 -9.92 8.60
CA THR A 35 -26.29 -11.39 8.74
C THR A 35 -25.23 -11.99 7.81
N ASP A 36 -24.39 -12.79 8.44
CA ASP A 36 -23.54 -13.88 7.94
C ASP A 36 -22.31 -13.57 7.08
N GLN A 37 -21.18 -14.06 7.61
CA GLN A 37 -19.81 -13.96 7.15
C GLN A 37 -19.61 -14.71 5.82
N GLU A 38 -19.48 -13.96 4.73
CA GLU A 38 -18.68 -14.38 3.57
C GLU A 38 -17.54 -13.35 3.35
N PRO A 39 -16.33 -13.79 2.99
CA PRO A 39 -15.27 -12.87 2.57
C PRO A 39 -15.80 -12.04 1.39
N LYS A 40 -15.67 -10.71 1.45
CA LYS A 40 -16.15 -9.80 0.39
C LYS A 40 -15.45 -10.13 -0.93
N HIS A 41 -16.10 -10.93 -1.77
CA HIS A 41 -15.62 -11.25 -3.11
C HIS A 41 -15.72 -10.00 -3.99
N PHE A 42 -14.59 -9.61 -4.60
CA PHE A 42 -14.54 -8.52 -5.57
C PHE A 42 -15.18 -8.99 -6.89
N LYS A 43 -16.52 -8.98 -6.98
CA LYS A 43 -17.23 -9.33 -8.22
C LYS A 43 -16.91 -8.30 -9.32
N ARG A 44 -15.95 -8.64 -10.18
CA ARG A 44 -15.51 -7.82 -11.32
C ARG A 44 -15.29 -8.70 -12.53
N THR A 45 -15.46 -8.16 -13.72
CA THR A 45 -15.17 -8.90 -14.96
C THR A 45 -13.67 -9.11 -15.11
N ASP A 46 -13.26 -10.31 -15.49
CA ASP A 46 -11.88 -10.65 -15.83
C ASP A 46 -11.76 -11.00 -17.33
N PRO A 47 -11.13 -10.13 -18.14
CA PRO A 47 -10.89 -10.39 -19.56
C PRO A 47 -10.09 -11.67 -19.84
N LEU A 48 -9.22 -12.14 -18.93
CA LEU A 48 -8.43 -13.36 -19.17
C LEU A 48 -9.26 -14.64 -19.07
N THR A 49 -10.42 -14.58 -18.43
CA THR A 49 -11.31 -15.72 -18.25
C THR A 49 -12.56 -15.60 -19.13
N HIS A 50 -12.39 -15.11 -20.36
CA HIS A 50 -13.49 -14.90 -21.32
C HIS A 50 -14.58 -13.96 -20.77
N PHE A 51 -14.18 -12.92 -20.04
CA PHE A 51 -15.09 -11.96 -19.39
C PHE A 51 -16.01 -12.59 -18.32
N ASN A 52 -15.62 -13.73 -17.75
CA ASN A 52 -16.25 -14.22 -16.52
C ASN A 52 -15.92 -13.34 -15.32
N ASN A 53 -16.70 -13.45 -14.26
CA ASN A 53 -16.43 -12.73 -13.03
C ASN A 53 -15.19 -13.31 -12.34
N TYR A 54 -14.27 -12.43 -11.96
CA TYR A 54 -13.21 -12.69 -11.00
C TYR A 54 -13.85 -13.06 -9.65
N ASN A 55 -13.61 -14.30 -9.22
CA ASN A 55 -14.12 -14.83 -7.96
C ASN A 55 -13.05 -14.84 -6.85
N GLY A 56 -11.84 -14.31 -7.13
CA GLY A 56 -10.75 -14.26 -6.16
C GLY A 56 -10.82 -13.08 -5.19
N GLY A 57 -9.96 -13.10 -4.17
CA GLY A 57 -9.76 -11.99 -3.23
C GLY A 57 -8.69 -11.00 -3.71
N TYR A 58 -8.26 -10.10 -2.82
CA TYR A 58 -7.14 -9.20 -3.09
C TYR A 58 -5.83 -10.01 -3.11
N ASP A 59 -5.23 -10.17 -4.30
CA ASP A 59 -3.97 -10.88 -4.48
C ASP A 59 -3.08 -10.17 -5.52
N VAL A 60 -2.10 -9.42 -5.02
CA VAL A 60 -1.13 -8.67 -5.85
C VAL A 60 -0.16 -9.57 -6.62
N ARG A 61 -0.09 -10.88 -6.32
CA ARG A 61 0.74 -11.84 -7.07
C ARG A 61 -0.04 -12.47 -8.24
N ASN A 62 -1.37 -12.36 -8.23
CA ASN A 62 -2.22 -12.98 -9.23
C ASN A 62 -2.40 -12.08 -10.46
N ARG A 63 -2.09 -12.61 -11.64
CA ARG A 63 -2.29 -11.91 -12.93
C ARG A 63 -3.76 -11.57 -13.18
N HIS A 64 -4.69 -12.46 -12.81
CA HIS A 64 -6.13 -12.25 -12.99
C HIS A 64 -6.65 -11.08 -12.15
N TYR A 65 -6.07 -10.86 -10.96
CA TYR A 65 -6.39 -9.69 -10.14
C TYR A 65 -6.02 -8.39 -10.86
N TRP A 66 -4.78 -8.28 -11.36
CA TRP A 66 -4.31 -7.06 -12.04
C TRP A 66 -5.12 -6.75 -13.29
N VAL A 67 -5.48 -7.77 -14.08
CA VAL A 67 -6.22 -7.54 -15.32
C VAL A 67 -7.69 -7.22 -15.04
N SER A 68 -8.32 -7.90 -14.08
CA SER A 68 -9.68 -7.56 -13.66
C SER A 68 -9.77 -6.16 -13.04
N ALA A 69 -8.79 -5.79 -12.21
CA ALA A 69 -8.71 -4.46 -11.63
C ALA A 69 -8.46 -3.39 -12.71
N ALA A 70 -7.52 -3.60 -13.64
CA ALA A 70 -7.28 -2.67 -14.74
C ALA A 70 -8.51 -2.49 -15.64
N PHE A 71 -9.31 -3.56 -15.82
CA PHE A 71 -10.52 -3.53 -16.62
C PHE A 71 -11.65 -2.68 -16.02
N THR A 72 -11.58 -2.28 -14.75
CA THR A 72 -12.61 -1.36 -14.19
C THR A 72 -12.61 0.00 -14.87
N GLY A 73 -11.47 0.44 -15.43
CA GLY A 73 -11.34 1.66 -16.22
C GLY A 73 -11.84 1.57 -17.67
N VAL A 74 -12.41 0.43 -18.10
CA VAL A 74 -12.76 0.12 -19.50
C VAL A 74 -13.57 1.22 -20.19
N HIS A 75 -14.48 1.88 -19.48
CA HIS A 75 -15.32 2.93 -20.05
C HIS A 75 -14.49 4.13 -20.52
N ALA A 76 -13.52 4.58 -19.73
CA ALA A 76 -12.65 5.70 -20.09
C ALA A 76 -11.69 5.32 -21.23
N TYR A 77 -11.15 4.09 -21.23
CA TYR A 77 -10.32 3.59 -22.32
C TYR A 77 -11.10 3.47 -23.64
N ALA A 78 -12.35 3.00 -23.58
CA ALA A 78 -13.22 2.91 -24.75
C ALA A 78 -13.53 4.30 -25.32
N ILE A 79 -13.83 5.28 -24.45
CA ILE A 79 -14.04 6.67 -24.87
C ILE A 79 -12.77 7.24 -25.52
N ALA A 80 -11.58 6.99 -24.94
CA ALA A 80 -10.31 7.39 -25.56
C ALA A 80 -10.16 6.80 -26.96
N GLY A 81 -10.41 5.50 -27.14
CA GLY A 81 -10.33 4.82 -28.43
C GLY A 81 -11.32 5.37 -29.46
N VAL A 82 -12.59 5.56 -29.07
CA VAL A 82 -13.62 6.15 -29.94
C VAL A 82 -13.24 7.58 -30.32
N TRP A 83 -12.81 8.39 -29.36
CA TRP A 83 -12.39 9.76 -29.59
C TRP A 83 -11.22 9.81 -30.58
N LEU A 84 -10.23 8.92 -30.42
CA LEU A 84 -9.08 8.74 -31.31
C LEU A 84 -9.49 8.34 -32.75
N LEU A 85 -10.48 7.46 -32.90
CA LEU A 85 -10.96 7.08 -34.23
C LEU A 85 -11.75 8.22 -34.89
N CYS A 86 -12.56 8.94 -34.12
CA CYS A 86 -13.37 10.06 -34.61
C CYS A 86 -12.51 11.18 -35.22
N GLY A 87 -11.45 11.61 -34.53
CA GLY A 87 -10.58 12.66 -35.08
C GLY A 87 -9.62 12.17 -36.16
N LEU A 88 -9.21 10.89 -36.17
CA LEU A 88 -8.51 10.32 -37.32
C LEU A 88 -9.40 10.36 -38.57
N GLY A 89 -10.66 9.92 -38.45
CA GLY A 89 -11.65 9.98 -39.51
C GLY A 89 -11.93 11.41 -39.98
N PHE A 90 -12.06 12.35 -39.04
CA PHE A 90 -12.23 13.77 -39.34
C PHE A 90 -11.01 14.37 -40.05
N GLY A 91 -9.79 14.04 -39.62
CA GLY A 91 -8.55 14.46 -40.25
C GLY A 91 -8.41 13.95 -41.69
N ILE A 92 -8.68 12.66 -41.91
CA ILE A 92 -8.67 12.05 -43.26
C ILE A 92 -9.75 12.68 -44.15
N PHE A 93 -10.94 12.93 -43.63
CA PHE A 93 -12.01 13.60 -44.38
C PHE A 93 -11.60 15.01 -44.83
N LEU A 94 -10.91 15.77 -43.98
CA LEU A 94 -10.42 17.10 -44.31
C LEU A 94 -9.29 17.09 -45.35
N THR A 95 -8.45 16.06 -45.39
CA THR A 95 -7.34 15.95 -46.38
C THR A 95 -7.80 15.40 -47.73
N VAL A 96 -8.72 14.43 -47.75
CA VAL A 96 -9.25 13.82 -48.99
C VAL A 96 -10.21 14.76 -49.72
N LYS A 97 -10.97 15.58 -48.99
CA LYS A 97 -11.93 16.49 -49.59
C LYS A 97 -11.24 17.78 -50.03
N ASN A 98 -10.88 17.84 -51.31
CA ASN A 98 -10.39 19.04 -51.99
C ASN A 98 -11.26 20.27 -51.62
N PRO A 99 -10.68 21.45 -51.29
CA PRO A 99 -11.40 22.60 -50.74
C PRO A 99 -12.30 23.35 -51.74
N ARG A 100 -12.57 22.79 -52.93
CA ARG A 100 -13.47 23.36 -53.92
C ARG A 100 -14.81 22.61 -53.91
N GLY A 101 -15.81 23.20 -53.26
CA GLY A 101 -17.19 23.06 -53.74
C GLY A 101 -18.22 22.30 -52.90
N SER A 102 -17.97 21.98 -51.62
CA SER A 102 -19.04 21.40 -50.78
C SER A 102 -19.20 22.20 -49.49
N SER A 103 -19.82 23.37 -49.62
CA SER A 103 -20.42 24.06 -48.47
C SER A 103 -21.58 23.21 -47.96
N TRP A 104 -21.58 22.82 -46.69
CA TRP A 104 -22.77 22.23 -46.06
C TRP A 104 -23.77 23.38 -45.84
N PRO A 105 -24.88 23.45 -46.60
CA PRO A 105 -25.75 24.62 -46.60
C PRO A 105 -26.42 24.84 -45.24
N PHE A 106 -26.71 23.75 -44.53
CA PHE A 106 -27.49 23.75 -43.30
C PHE A 106 -26.74 24.32 -42.09
N ILE A 107 -25.44 24.04 -41.96
CA ILE A 107 -24.60 24.58 -40.87
C ILE A 107 -24.27 26.05 -41.12
N LYS A 108 -24.01 26.41 -42.38
CA LYS A 108 -23.66 27.78 -42.77
C LYS A 108 -24.77 28.77 -42.40
N GLN A 109 -26.03 28.44 -42.67
CA GLN A 109 -27.17 29.32 -42.40
C GLN A 109 -27.44 29.57 -40.90
N TYR A 110 -27.07 28.63 -40.02
CA TYR A 110 -27.23 28.78 -38.56
C TYR A 110 -26.06 29.52 -37.91
N LEU A 111 -24.84 29.45 -38.47
CA LEU A 111 -23.64 30.13 -37.97
C LEU A 111 -23.36 31.50 -38.63
N ASP A 112 -24.12 31.92 -39.65
CA ASP A 112 -23.91 33.19 -40.40
C ASP A 112 -24.49 34.45 -39.72
N ARG A 113 -25.23 34.33 -38.60
CA ARG A 113 -25.85 35.50 -37.94
C ARG A 113 -24.85 36.16 -36.98
N ASP A 114 -24.64 37.48 -37.08
CA ASP A 114 -23.62 38.21 -36.30
C ASP A 114 -23.71 37.98 -34.78
N HIS A 115 -24.93 37.82 -34.23
CA HIS A 115 -25.15 37.52 -32.81
C HIS A 115 -24.57 36.16 -32.38
N ASN A 116 -24.48 35.20 -33.30
CA ASN A 116 -23.96 33.86 -33.03
C ASN A 116 -22.43 33.84 -32.96
N TYR A 117 -21.75 34.84 -33.52
CA TYR A 117 -20.30 34.94 -33.48
C TYR A 117 -19.80 35.34 -32.09
N ILE A 118 -20.41 36.36 -31.48
CA ILE A 118 -20.10 36.79 -30.11
C ILE A 118 -20.40 35.65 -29.13
N LEU A 119 -21.52 34.95 -29.31
CA LEU A 119 -21.88 33.80 -28.49
C LEU A 119 -20.84 32.67 -28.58
N MET A 120 -20.36 32.32 -29.77
CA MET A 120 -19.32 31.29 -29.94
C MET A 120 -17.99 31.72 -29.30
N PHE A 121 -17.60 32.99 -29.45
CA PHE A 121 -16.39 33.51 -28.81
C PHE A 121 -16.50 33.48 -27.27
N LEU A 122 -17.64 33.89 -26.70
CA LEU A 122 -17.90 33.78 -25.26
C LEU A 122 -17.86 32.33 -24.77
N LEU A 123 -18.37 31.40 -25.58
CA LEU A 123 -18.37 29.99 -25.26
C LEU A 123 -16.95 29.38 -25.30
N VAL A 124 -16.10 29.81 -26.25
CA VAL A 124 -14.66 29.49 -26.23
C VAL A 124 -14.03 30.00 -24.94
N LEU A 125 -14.24 31.27 -24.59
CA LEU A 125 -13.67 31.86 -23.37
C LEU A 125 -14.12 31.10 -22.12
N LEU A 126 -15.41 30.80 -21.99
CA LEU A 126 -15.96 30.05 -20.86
C LEU A 126 -15.30 28.67 -20.73
N PHE A 127 -15.22 27.89 -21.82
CA PHE A 127 -14.64 26.55 -21.76
C PHE A 127 -13.12 26.56 -21.60
N THR A 128 -12.41 27.58 -22.10
CA THR A 128 -10.99 27.77 -21.78
C THR A 128 -10.78 28.07 -20.29
N PHE A 129 -11.62 28.91 -19.69
CA PHE A 129 -11.58 29.18 -18.25
C PHE A 129 -11.86 27.90 -17.44
N LEU A 130 -12.88 27.13 -17.80
CA LEU A 130 -13.18 25.85 -17.17
C LEU A 130 -12.01 24.86 -17.32
N ALA A 131 -11.33 24.83 -18.47
CA ALA A 131 -10.18 23.96 -18.70
C ALA A 131 -8.98 24.36 -17.82
N ILE A 132 -8.74 25.65 -17.62
CA ILE A 132 -7.73 26.17 -16.70
C ILE A 132 -8.07 25.76 -15.26
N VAL A 133 -9.31 25.99 -14.82
CA VAL A 133 -9.78 25.62 -13.47
C VAL A 133 -9.66 24.11 -13.24
N ALA A 134 -10.11 23.28 -14.19
CA ALA A 134 -9.97 21.83 -14.11
C ALA A 134 -8.50 21.38 -14.05
N SER A 135 -7.62 22.02 -14.84
CA SER A 135 -6.18 21.78 -14.80
C SER A 135 -5.57 22.11 -13.44
N SER A 136 -6.01 23.20 -12.79
CA SER A 136 -5.58 23.56 -11.43
C SER A 136 -6.03 22.51 -10.40
N PHE A 137 -7.26 21.99 -10.51
CA PHE A 137 -7.72 20.91 -9.64
C PHE A 137 -6.90 19.63 -9.82
N VAL A 138 -6.58 19.23 -11.06
CA VAL A 138 -5.70 18.09 -11.33
C VAL A 138 -4.33 18.28 -10.67
N LEU A 139 -3.74 19.47 -10.79
CA LEU A 139 -2.43 19.74 -10.19
C LEU A 139 -2.46 19.60 -8.65
N ALA A 140 -3.48 20.19 -8.01
CA ALA A 140 -3.66 20.08 -6.57
C ALA A 140 -3.94 18.63 -6.13
N ALA A 141 -4.75 17.90 -6.89
CA ALA A 141 -5.06 16.50 -6.61
C ALA A 141 -3.84 15.59 -6.78
N ASN A 142 -3.01 15.83 -7.80
CA ASN A 142 -1.78 15.09 -8.07
C ASN A 142 -0.77 15.24 -6.92
N GLN A 143 -0.56 16.47 -6.43
CA GLN A 143 0.30 16.73 -5.27
C GLN A 143 -0.22 16.06 -3.99
N SER A 144 -1.53 16.18 -3.74
CA SER A 144 -2.16 15.51 -2.60
C SER A 144 -1.98 13.99 -2.68
N THR A 145 -2.16 13.41 -3.87
CA THR A 145 -2.07 11.96 -4.10
C THR A 145 -0.64 11.48 -3.90
N LEU A 146 0.36 12.21 -4.41
CA LEU A 146 1.78 11.90 -4.20
C LEU A 146 2.10 11.79 -2.70
N TRP A 147 1.84 12.86 -1.94
CA TRP A 147 2.11 12.90 -0.50
C TRP A 147 1.39 11.78 0.27
N ARG A 148 0.10 11.55 -0.01
CA ARG A 148 -0.69 10.52 0.68
C ARG A 148 -0.19 9.11 0.35
N THR A 149 0.21 8.87 -0.89
CA THR A 149 0.72 7.57 -1.34
C THR A 149 2.12 7.31 -0.79
N GLU A 150 3.01 8.31 -0.75
CA GLU A 150 4.32 8.20 -0.12
C GLU A 150 4.24 7.88 1.37
N LYS A 151 3.31 8.55 2.10
CA LYS A 151 3.08 8.26 3.52
C LYS A 151 2.59 6.81 3.74
N MET A 152 1.67 6.36 2.90
CA MET A 152 1.16 4.99 2.91
C MET A 152 2.28 3.98 2.64
N LYS A 153 3.05 4.20 1.58
CA LYS A 153 4.22 3.39 1.20
C LYS A 153 5.21 3.30 2.35
N GLY A 154 5.59 4.45 2.93
CA GLY A 154 6.57 4.53 4.01
C GLY A 154 6.13 3.74 5.24
N THR A 155 4.84 3.75 5.58
CA THR A 155 4.30 2.99 6.71
C THR A 155 4.38 1.48 6.47
N ILE A 156 4.02 1.01 5.27
CA ILE A 156 4.09 -0.40 4.90
C ILE A 156 5.54 -0.90 4.84
N LEU A 157 6.44 -0.14 4.22
CA LEU A 157 7.85 -0.50 4.13
C LEU A 157 8.52 -0.50 5.52
N LYS A 158 8.17 0.48 6.37
CA LYS A 158 8.64 0.53 7.75
C LYS A 158 8.14 -0.66 8.57
N MET A 159 6.87 -1.05 8.42
CA MET A 159 6.33 -2.26 9.06
C MET A 159 7.12 -3.51 8.66
N GLY A 160 7.45 -3.68 7.38
CA GLY A 160 8.29 -4.79 6.91
C GLY A 160 9.73 -4.71 7.43
N GLY A 161 10.30 -3.50 7.51
CA GLY A 161 11.63 -3.26 8.09
C GLY A 161 11.72 -3.60 9.58
N ASP A 162 10.74 -3.14 10.37
CA ASP A 162 10.62 -3.43 11.80
C ASP A 162 10.49 -4.95 12.03
N ALA A 163 9.64 -5.63 11.24
CA ALA A 163 9.47 -7.08 11.28
C ALA A 163 10.79 -7.83 11.06
N ARG A 164 11.54 -7.42 10.03
CA ARG A 164 12.85 -7.99 9.68
C ARG A 164 13.83 -7.79 10.84
N GLN A 165 13.86 -6.60 11.44
CA GLN A 165 14.76 -6.31 12.55
C GLN A 165 14.45 -7.18 13.78
N THR A 166 13.18 -7.35 14.13
CA THR A 166 12.75 -8.26 15.22
C THR A 166 13.13 -9.71 14.93
N ILE A 167 12.89 -10.20 13.70
CA ILE A 167 13.31 -11.54 13.29
C ILE A 167 14.83 -11.71 13.41
N GLN A 168 15.61 -10.71 13.01
CA GLN A 168 17.07 -10.75 13.11
C GLN A 168 17.56 -10.81 14.56
N LYS A 169 16.95 -10.05 15.48
CA LYS A 169 17.27 -10.13 16.91
C LYS A 169 17.02 -11.53 17.47
N VAL A 170 15.86 -12.11 17.19
CA VAL A 170 15.50 -13.46 17.63
C VAL A 170 16.45 -14.51 17.02
N MET A 171 16.78 -14.39 15.73
CA MET A 171 17.73 -15.29 15.08
C MET A 171 19.13 -15.23 15.68
N ASN A 172 19.63 -14.03 15.98
CA ASN A 172 20.94 -13.85 16.59
C ASN A 172 20.97 -14.52 17.97
N ALA A 173 19.96 -14.28 18.81
CA ALA A 173 19.83 -14.93 20.11
C ALA A 173 19.76 -16.47 19.99
N MET A 174 18.97 -17.00 19.03
CA MET A 174 18.89 -18.44 18.79
C MET A 174 20.21 -19.05 18.30
N THR A 175 21.01 -18.30 17.54
CA THR A 175 22.32 -18.75 17.05
C THR A 175 23.34 -18.82 18.18
N GLU A 176 23.34 -17.84 19.08
CA GLU A 176 24.18 -17.85 20.28
C GLU A 176 23.79 -18.97 21.24
N MET A 177 22.49 -19.19 21.46
CA MET A 177 22.02 -20.34 22.25
C MET A 177 22.44 -21.67 21.63
N GLN A 178 22.32 -21.81 20.31
CA GLN A 178 22.72 -23.01 19.59
C GLN A 178 24.19 -23.33 19.81
N SER A 179 25.08 -22.34 19.73
CA SER A 179 26.53 -22.51 19.87
C SER A 179 26.92 -22.91 21.30
N LEU A 180 26.28 -22.30 22.30
CA LEU A 180 26.52 -22.59 23.73
C LEU A 180 26.01 -23.98 24.14
N LEU A 181 24.83 -24.38 23.65
CA LEU A 181 24.19 -25.63 24.06
C LEU A 181 24.67 -26.86 23.27
N LEU A 182 25.35 -26.68 22.14
CA LEU A 182 25.81 -27.79 21.28
C LEU A 182 26.51 -28.95 22.03
N PRO A 183 27.46 -28.70 22.96
CA PRO A 183 28.15 -29.79 23.69
C PRO A 183 27.32 -30.42 24.82
N TYR A 184 26.23 -29.79 25.26
CA TYR A 184 25.46 -30.21 26.46
C TYR A 184 24.05 -30.70 26.14
N ASP A 185 23.40 -30.12 25.12
CA ASP A 185 22.07 -30.48 24.65
C ASP A 185 21.99 -30.42 23.11
N PRO A 186 22.44 -31.50 22.43
CA PRO A 186 22.43 -31.55 20.98
C PRO A 186 21.01 -31.58 20.38
N ILE A 187 19.99 -31.99 21.16
CA ILE A 187 18.60 -32.06 20.71
C ILE A 187 18.03 -30.64 20.61
N THR A 188 18.14 -29.85 21.68
CA THR A 188 17.69 -28.45 21.70
C THR A 188 18.49 -27.61 20.71
N SER A 189 19.81 -27.81 20.62
CA SER A 189 20.65 -27.14 19.62
C SER A 189 20.19 -27.42 18.18
N ARG A 190 19.80 -28.67 17.86
CA ARG A 190 19.25 -29.02 16.54
C ARG A 190 17.92 -28.31 16.25
N THR A 191 17.03 -28.23 17.24
CA THR A 191 15.73 -27.55 17.11
C THR A 191 15.91 -26.05 16.89
N LEU A 192 16.82 -25.42 17.63
CA LEU A 192 17.21 -24.01 17.44
C LEU A 192 17.73 -23.78 16.02
N LYS A 193 18.64 -24.63 15.53
CA LYS A 193 19.19 -24.53 14.18
C LYS A 193 18.11 -24.56 13.09
N ILE A 194 17.17 -25.51 13.18
CA ILE A 194 16.06 -25.64 12.22
C ILE A 194 15.18 -24.38 12.26
N THR A 195 14.91 -23.88 13.47
CA THR A 195 14.07 -22.70 13.68
C THR A 195 14.74 -21.43 13.12
N THR A 196 16.01 -21.19 13.44
CA THR A 196 16.81 -20.09 12.89
C THR A 196 16.85 -20.12 11.36
N HIS A 197 17.03 -21.30 10.75
CA HIS A 197 17.01 -21.41 9.29
C HIS A 197 15.65 -21.05 8.70
N ARG A 198 14.55 -21.46 9.34
CA ARG A 198 13.19 -21.09 8.91
C ARG A 198 12.95 -19.59 9.03
N LEU A 199 13.29 -18.97 10.17
CA LEU A 199 13.19 -17.52 10.35
C LEU A 199 14.06 -16.76 9.33
N GLY A 200 15.27 -17.26 9.05
CA GLY A 200 16.16 -16.67 8.04
C GLY A 200 15.53 -16.65 6.65
N ARG A 201 14.87 -17.75 6.25
CA ARG A 201 14.16 -17.82 4.97
C ARG A 201 13.01 -16.81 4.90
N GLU A 202 12.18 -16.71 5.95
CA GLU A 202 11.09 -15.73 5.99
C GLU A 202 11.61 -14.28 6.02
N SER A 203 12.70 -14.02 6.74
CA SER A 203 13.39 -12.73 6.77
C SER A 203 13.88 -12.29 5.39
N HIS A 204 14.43 -13.22 4.61
CA HIS A 204 14.84 -12.97 3.23
C HIS A 204 13.67 -12.67 2.30
N VAL A 205 12.52 -13.33 2.47
CA VAL A 205 11.30 -13.03 1.71
C VAL A 205 10.83 -11.61 2.02
N ILE A 206 10.82 -11.21 3.30
CA ILE A 206 10.46 -9.86 3.72
C ILE A 206 11.47 -8.83 3.17
N HIS A 207 12.77 -9.11 3.27
CA HIS A 207 13.82 -8.25 2.72
C HIS A 207 13.62 -8.00 1.22
N ASN A 208 13.48 -9.08 0.45
CA ASN A 208 13.28 -8.97 -0.99
C ASN A 208 11.99 -8.23 -1.32
N PHE A 209 10.92 -8.41 -0.53
CA PHE A 209 9.70 -7.65 -0.71
C PHE A 209 9.90 -6.16 -0.40
N VAL A 210 10.51 -5.79 0.72
CA VAL A 210 10.74 -4.39 1.11
C VAL A 210 11.64 -3.67 0.12
N ASP A 211 12.74 -4.30 -0.29
CA ASP A 211 13.72 -3.71 -1.21
C ASP A 211 13.17 -3.60 -2.64
N LYS A 212 12.72 -4.73 -3.21
CA LYS A 212 12.23 -4.78 -4.59
C LYS A 212 10.92 -4.02 -4.77
N SER A 213 9.97 -4.19 -3.85
CA SER A 213 8.69 -3.47 -3.94
C SER A 213 8.89 -2.00 -3.60
N GLY A 214 9.80 -1.65 -2.68
CA GLY A 214 10.12 -0.27 -2.35
C GLY A 214 10.55 0.52 -3.59
N HIS A 215 11.51 0.01 -4.35
CA HIS A 215 11.96 0.66 -5.59
C HIS A 215 10.90 0.68 -6.69
N SER A 216 10.21 -0.45 -6.91
CA SER A 216 9.19 -0.54 -7.98
C SER A 216 7.98 0.36 -7.73
N ILE A 217 7.52 0.44 -6.47
CA ILE A 217 6.40 1.30 -6.07
C ILE A 217 6.82 2.77 -6.16
N ASP A 218 8.04 3.10 -5.74
CA ASP A 218 8.59 4.46 -5.86
C ASP A 218 8.60 4.95 -7.31
N GLN A 219 9.13 4.12 -8.20
CA GLN A 219 9.16 4.41 -9.63
C GLN A 219 7.74 4.60 -10.19
N ALA A 220 6.78 3.76 -9.80
CA ALA A 220 5.39 3.87 -10.26
C ALA A 220 4.71 5.17 -9.79
N ILE A 221 4.91 5.55 -8.52
CA ILE A 221 4.36 6.79 -7.94
C ILE A 221 4.92 8.01 -8.67
N HIS A 222 6.24 8.10 -8.81
CA HIS A 222 6.88 9.23 -9.49
C HIS A 222 6.53 9.28 -10.98
N THR A 223 6.45 8.14 -11.66
CA THR A 223 6.03 8.07 -13.06
C THR A 223 4.61 8.63 -13.23
N SER A 224 3.67 8.23 -12.37
CA SER A 224 2.31 8.75 -12.40
C SER A 224 2.26 10.26 -12.13
N TYR A 225 3.00 10.73 -11.13
CA TYR A 225 3.08 12.16 -10.79
C TYR A 225 3.61 13.01 -11.95
N ILE A 226 4.72 12.57 -12.55
CA ILE A 226 5.35 13.26 -13.68
C ILE A 226 4.43 13.25 -14.90
N ALA A 227 3.78 12.12 -15.21
CA ALA A 227 2.85 12.02 -16.33
C ALA A 227 1.71 13.04 -16.22
N HIS A 228 1.04 13.12 -15.07
CA HIS A 228 -0.01 14.09 -14.81
C HIS A 228 0.49 15.54 -14.90
N LEU A 229 1.67 15.83 -14.32
CA LEU A 229 2.26 17.16 -14.36
C LEU A 229 2.57 17.59 -15.80
N VAL A 230 3.18 16.71 -16.60
CA VAL A 230 3.52 16.98 -18.00
C VAL A 230 2.25 17.21 -18.83
N ILE A 231 1.20 16.41 -18.64
CA ILE A 231 -0.05 16.57 -19.39
C ILE A 231 -0.77 17.87 -19.02
N VAL A 232 -0.84 18.23 -17.74
CA VAL A 232 -1.45 19.49 -17.29
C VAL A 232 -0.67 20.71 -17.80
N THR A 233 0.65 20.66 -17.74
CA THR A 233 1.51 21.76 -18.22
C THR A 233 1.40 21.96 -19.73
N ILE A 234 1.45 20.87 -20.51
CA ILE A 234 1.20 20.92 -21.96
C ILE A 234 -0.19 21.48 -22.23
N ASN A 235 -1.22 21.04 -21.49
CA ASN A 235 -2.58 21.55 -21.65
C ASN A 235 -2.65 23.07 -21.47
N LEU A 236 -2.10 23.59 -20.37
CA LEU A 236 -2.11 25.03 -20.08
C LEU A 236 -1.37 25.84 -21.16
N VAL A 237 -0.21 25.38 -21.61
CA VAL A 237 0.54 26.02 -22.70
C VAL A 237 -0.27 26.03 -23.99
N MET A 238 -0.92 24.91 -24.32
CA MET A 238 -1.76 24.79 -25.51
C MET A 238 -2.98 25.71 -25.45
N LEU A 239 -3.61 25.88 -24.28
CA LEU A 239 -4.73 26.82 -24.10
C LEU A 239 -4.32 28.27 -24.32
N VAL A 240 -3.17 28.68 -23.77
CA VAL A 240 -2.63 30.03 -23.98
C VAL A 240 -2.26 30.25 -25.44
N ALA A 241 -1.56 29.29 -26.05
CA ALA A 241 -1.21 29.36 -27.46
C ALA A 241 -2.46 29.43 -28.35
N ALA A 242 -3.51 28.66 -28.03
CA ALA A 242 -4.78 28.70 -28.75
C ALA A 242 -5.41 30.09 -28.72
N LEU A 243 -5.47 30.73 -27.55
CA LEU A 243 -6.00 32.09 -27.41
C LEU A 243 -5.19 33.12 -28.21
N VAL A 244 -3.85 33.05 -28.17
CA VAL A 244 -2.99 33.94 -28.94
C VAL A 244 -3.18 33.76 -30.45
N LEU A 245 -3.21 32.51 -30.93
CA LEU A 245 -3.41 32.21 -32.35
C LEU A 245 -4.80 32.58 -32.84
N LEU A 246 -5.82 32.49 -31.98
CA LEU A 246 -7.18 32.96 -32.26
C LEU A 246 -7.20 34.47 -32.46
N LEU A 247 -6.55 35.25 -31.59
CA LEU A 247 -6.47 36.71 -31.71
C LEU A 247 -5.68 37.14 -32.96
N LEU A 248 -4.64 36.39 -33.32
CA LEU A 248 -3.81 36.61 -34.51
C LEU A 248 -4.50 36.14 -35.81
N HIS A 249 -5.60 35.40 -35.73
CA HIS A 249 -6.32 34.80 -36.87
C HIS A 249 -5.44 33.95 -37.78
N TRP A 250 -4.40 33.29 -37.23
CA TRP A 250 -3.51 32.44 -38.01
C TRP A 250 -4.14 31.06 -38.26
N HIS A 251 -4.79 30.90 -39.41
CA HIS A 251 -5.62 29.73 -39.70
C HIS A 251 -4.87 28.39 -39.62
N HIS A 252 -3.64 28.29 -40.18
CA HIS A 252 -2.85 27.06 -40.09
C HIS A 252 -2.44 26.72 -38.66
N GLY A 253 -2.08 27.73 -37.87
CA GLY A 253 -1.71 27.55 -36.47
C GLY A 253 -2.89 27.06 -35.61
N ILE A 254 -4.09 27.61 -35.82
CA ILE A 254 -5.31 27.17 -35.12
C ILE A 254 -5.64 25.71 -35.45
N ILE A 255 -5.57 25.31 -36.73
CA ILE A 255 -5.82 23.92 -37.15
C ILE A 255 -4.82 22.97 -36.49
N PHE A 256 -3.53 23.33 -36.45
CA PHE A 256 -2.50 22.55 -35.79
C PHE A 256 -2.77 22.38 -34.29
N ILE A 257 -3.13 23.46 -33.60
CA ILE A 257 -3.51 23.41 -32.17
C ILE A 257 -4.71 22.51 -31.92
N ILE A 258 -5.75 22.59 -32.76
CA ILE A 258 -6.93 21.72 -32.64
C ILE A 258 -6.54 20.24 -32.72
N PHE A 259 -5.65 19.89 -33.65
CA PHE A 259 -5.14 18.53 -33.77
C PHE A 259 -4.36 18.07 -32.53
N CYS A 260 -3.46 18.91 -32.01
CA CYS A 260 -2.71 18.61 -30.78
C CYS A 260 -3.62 18.49 -29.55
N CYS A 261 -4.60 19.39 -29.37
CA CYS A 261 -5.57 19.33 -28.27
C CYS A 261 -6.46 18.08 -28.35
N TRP A 262 -6.74 17.61 -29.57
CA TRP A 262 -7.49 16.37 -29.77
C TRP A 262 -6.67 15.12 -29.34
N ILE A 263 -5.38 15.06 -29.65
CA ILE A 263 -4.47 14.00 -29.14
C ILE A 263 -4.41 14.09 -27.61
N LEU A 264 -4.22 15.29 -27.07
CA LEU A 264 -4.13 15.52 -25.63
C LEU A 264 -5.40 15.07 -24.91
N ALA A 265 -6.59 15.38 -25.44
CA ALA A 265 -7.86 14.91 -24.89
C ALA A 265 -7.96 13.38 -24.89
N THR A 266 -7.41 12.70 -25.91
CA THR A 266 -7.32 11.22 -25.93
C THR A 266 -6.46 10.71 -24.76
N ILE A 267 -5.29 11.33 -24.55
CA ILE A 267 -4.38 10.96 -23.46
C ILE A 267 -5.04 11.22 -22.09
N CYS A 268 -5.76 12.33 -21.92
CA CYS A 268 -6.50 12.62 -20.69
C CYS A 268 -7.57 11.56 -20.38
N TRP A 269 -8.31 11.09 -21.39
CA TRP A 269 -9.28 9.99 -21.21
C TRP A 269 -8.60 8.67 -20.83
N PHE A 270 -7.46 8.37 -21.45
CA PHE A 270 -6.67 7.20 -21.09
C PHE A 270 -6.18 7.26 -19.63
N LEU A 271 -5.63 8.41 -19.19
CA LEU A 271 -5.24 8.61 -17.80
C LEU A 271 -6.42 8.52 -16.83
N THR A 272 -7.58 9.07 -17.20
CA THR A 272 -8.80 8.97 -16.38
C THR A 272 -9.17 7.51 -16.12
N GLY A 273 -8.94 6.61 -17.08
CA GLY A 273 -9.14 5.17 -16.88
C GLY A 273 -8.12 4.56 -15.91
N ILE A 274 -6.85 4.98 -16.01
CA ILE A 274 -5.80 4.55 -15.06
C ILE A 274 -6.14 5.03 -13.64
N ASP A 275 -6.55 6.28 -13.47
CA ASP A 275 -6.90 6.83 -12.16
C ASP A 275 -8.12 6.12 -11.53
N PHE A 276 -9.08 5.71 -12.36
CA PHE A 276 -10.23 4.93 -11.89
C PHE A 276 -9.81 3.53 -11.41
N PHE A 277 -8.90 2.89 -12.16
CA PHE A 277 -8.27 1.65 -11.73
C PHE A 277 -7.53 1.84 -10.40
N LEU A 278 -6.74 2.91 -10.24
CA LEU A 278 -6.04 3.21 -9.00
C LEU A 278 -7.01 3.48 -7.84
N ASN A 279 -8.14 4.16 -8.09
CA ASN A 279 -9.20 4.34 -7.07
C ASN A 279 -9.75 2.98 -6.61
N THR A 280 -10.00 2.07 -7.55
CA THR A 280 -10.47 0.72 -7.26
C THR A 280 -9.42 -0.05 -6.45
N PHE A 281 -8.16 -0.02 -6.87
CA PHE A 281 -7.04 -0.66 -6.17
C PHE A 281 -6.89 -0.14 -4.74
N ALA A 282 -7.06 1.17 -4.53
CA ALA A 282 -7.02 1.78 -3.21
C ALA A 282 -8.19 1.34 -2.31
N GLU A 283 -9.38 1.18 -2.88
CA GLU A 283 -10.54 0.62 -2.18
C GLU A 283 -10.30 -0.83 -1.76
N ASP A 284 -9.71 -1.64 -2.64
CA ASP A 284 -9.40 -3.05 -2.35
C ASP A 284 -8.34 -3.21 -1.30
N THR A 285 -7.23 -2.47 -1.44
CA THR A 285 -6.11 -2.51 -0.51
C THR A 285 -6.58 -2.16 0.90
N CYS A 286 -7.37 -1.09 1.05
CA CYS A 286 -7.89 -0.67 2.34
C CYS A 286 -8.97 -1.61 2.89
N SER A 287 -9.76 -2.26 2.03
CA SER A 287 -10.71 -3.28 2.47
C SER A 287 -9.98 -4.53 2.95
N ALA A 288 -8.95 -4.97 2.23
CA ALA A 288 -8.11 -6.10 2.62
C ALA A 288 -7.38 -5.85 3.95
N PHE A 289 -6.95 -4.61 4.23
CA PHE A 289 -6.36 -4.24 5.52
C PHE A 289 -7.38 -4.26 6.66
N ALA A 290 -8.60 -3.77 6.42
CA ALA A 290 -9.67 -3.85 7.42
C ALA A 290 -10.09 -5.31 7.69
N ASP A 291 -10.20 -6.13 6.65
CA ASP A 291 -10.53 -7.56 6.77
C ASP A 291 -9.42 -8.32 7.53
N PHE A 292 -8.15 -7.95 7.33
CA PHE A 292 -7.03 -8.48 8.10
C PHE A 292 -7.07 -8.06 9.58
N GLU A 293 -7.44 -6.82 9.87
CA GLU A 293 -7.58 -6.33 11.25
C GLU A 293 -8.64 -7.12 12.02
N GLU A 294 -9.76 -7.43 11.36
CA GLU A 294 -10.86 -8.21 11.95
C GLU A 294 -10.49 -9.69 12.09
N ASN A 295 -9.96 -10.33 11.04
CA ASN A 295 -9.68 -11.77 11.02
C ASN A 295 -8.33 -12.09 10.37
N PRO A 296 -7.18 -11.99 11.08
CA PRO A 296 -5.83 -12.15 10.52
C PRO A 296 -5.54 -13.48 9.81
N HIS A 297 -6.28 -14.54 10.15
CA HIS A 297 -6.04 -15.91 9.67
C HIS A 297 -6.96 -16.35 8.52
N ASN A 298 -8.11 -15.69 8.33
CA ASN A 298 -9.10 -16.08 7.33
C ASN A 298 -9.47 -14.89 6.44
N ASN A 299 -8.46 -14.37 5.73
CA ASN A 299 -8.62 -13.23 4.82
C ASN A 299 -7.67 -13.37 3.62
N SER A 300 -7.87 -12.55 2.58
CA SER A 300 -7.07 -12.59 1.35
C SER A 300 -5.59 -12.25 1.54
N LEU A 301 -5.25 -11.48 2.58
CA LEU A 301 -3.90 -11.03 2.93
C LEU A 301 -3.12 -12.07 3.76
N SER A 302 -3.78 -13.09 4.32
CA SER A 302 -3.14 -14.16 5.12
C SER A 302 -2.08 -14.96 4.35
N SER A 303 -2.24 -15.07 3.03
CA SER A 303 -1.26 -15.71 2.14
C SER A 303 0.00 -14.85 1.90
N ILE A 304 -0.09 -13.55 2.21
CA ILE A 304 0.97 -12.56 2.02
C ILE A 304 1.66 -12.25 3.37
N LEU A 305 0.90 -12.18 4.46
CA LEU A 305 1.36 -11.95 5.83
C LEU A 305 0.99 -13.17 6.71
N PRO A 306 1.76 -14.27 6.65
CA PRO A 306 1.45 -15.47 7.41
C PRO A 306 1.70 -15.25 8.91
N CYS A 307 0.63 -14.97 9.66
CA CYS A 307 0.65 -14.94 11.12
C CYS A 307 0.39 -16.36 11.69
N MET A 308 1.03 -16.70 12.80
CA MET A 308 0.78 -17.97 13.48
C MET A 308 -0.56 -17.95 14.22
N ASN A 309 -1.29 -19.07 14.19
CA ASN A 309 -2.59 -19.18 14.87
C ASN A 309 -2.47 -18.92 16.38
N PRO A 310 -3.49 -18.31 17.03
CA PRO A 310 -3.40 -17.91 18.44
C PRO A 310 -3.19 -19.09 19.39
N SER A 311 -3.80 -20.24 19.09
CA SER A 311 -3.63 -21.47 19.87
C SER A 311 -2.19 -22.00 19.82
N SER A 312 -1.58 -22.02 18.63
CA SER A 312 -0.19 -22.43 18.44
C SER A 312 0.78 -21.44 19.08
N SER A 313 0.54 -20.14 18.92
CA SER A 313 1.32 -19.08 19.56
C SER A 313 1.33 -19.21 21.08
N LYS A 314 0.13 -19.27 21.69
CA LYS A 314 -0.02 -19.46 23.13
C LYS A 314 0.66 -20.74 23.62
N ARG A 315 0.54 -21.84 22.87
CA ARG A 315 1.19 -23.10 23.23
C ARG A 315 2.71 -22.96 23.28
N ILE A 316 3.32 -22.33 22.27
CA ILE A 316 4.78 -22.13 22.21
C ILE A 316 5.24 -21.22 23.37
N MET A 317 4.55 -20.12 23.62
CA MET A 317 4.91 -19.20 24.70
C MET A 317 4.80 -19.86 26.09
N VAL A 318 3.74 -20.66 26.32
CA VAL A 318 3.57 -21.44 27.56
C VAL A 318 4.65 -22.52 27.69
N ASP A 319 5.01 -23.21 26.61
CA ASP A 319 6.04 -24.25 26.62
C ASP A 319 7.43 -23.69 26.95
N ILE A 320 7.74 -22.50 26.44
CA ILE A 320 8.97 -21.77 26.79
C ILE A 320 8.96 -21.37 28.27
N GLY A 321 7.85 -20.78 28.75
CA GLY A 321 7.72 -20.38 30.16
C GLY A 321 7.81 -21.57 31.11
N TYR A 322 7.16 -22.69 30.77
CA TYR A 322 7.23 -23.95 31.50
C TYR A 322 8.66 -24.48 31.59
N THR A 323 9.38 -24.49 30.47
CA THR A 323 10.75 -24.99 30.40
C THR A 323 11.67 -24.16 31.29
N ILE A 324 11.60 -22.83 31.22
CA ILE A 324 12.44 -21.95 32.06
C ILE A 324 12.07 -22.11 33.54
N HIS A 325 10.77 -22.05 33.87
CA HIS A 325 10.30 -22.17 35.25
C HIS A 325 10.72 -23.51 35.87
N THR A 326 10.56 -24.62 35.15
CA THR A 326 10.93 -25.93 35.68
C THR A 326 12.42 -26.07 35.91
N HIS A 327 13.26 -25.54 35.01
CA HIS A 327 14.71 -25.55 35.18
C HIS A 327 15.18 -24.66 36.33
N ILE A 328 14.65 -23.44 36.49
CA ILE A 328 15.01 -22.55 37.59
C ILE A 328 14.53 -23.13 38.93
N ALA A 329 13.32 -23.69 38.99
CA ALA A 329 12.81 -24.38 40.18
C ALA A 329 13.69 -25.57 40.59
N GLN A 330 14.15 -26.38 39.62
CA GLN A 330 15.07 -27.48 39.88
C GLN A 330 16.42 -26.99 40.41
N LEU A 331 16.99 -25.93 39.83
CA LEU A 331 18.23 -25.33 40.31
C LEU A 331 18.08 -24.80 41.74
N ASN A 332 17.01 -24.07 42.02
CA ASN A 332 16.70 -23.55 43.36
C ASN A 332 16.53 -24.68 44.39
N SER A 333 15.93 -25.81 44.02
CA SER A 333 15.85 -27.00 44.88
C SER A 333 17.24 -27.55 45.18
N LYS A 334 18.09 -27.73 44.16
CA LYS A 334 19.45 -28.27 44.34
C LYS A 334 20.36 -27.36 45.17
N ILE A 335 20.23 -26.04 44.99
CA ILE A 335 20.93 -25.07 45.84
C ILE A 335 20.50 -25.26 47.30
N THR A 336 19.19 -25.37 47.56
CA THR A 336 18.66 -25.58 48.91
C THR A 336 19.17 -26.88 49.53
N ASP A 337 19.19 -27.99 48.77
CA ASP A 337 19.72 -29.28 49.21
C ASP A 337 21.20 -29.20 49.59
N TYR A 338 22.00 -28.47 48.79
CA TYR A 338 23.43 -28.30 49.03
C TYR A 338 23.71 -27.50 50.31
N TYR A 339 22.97 -26.40 50.53
CA TYR A 339 23.07 -25.62 51.77
C TYR A 339 22.69 -26.45 53.01
N LYS A 340 21.68 -27.31 52.91
CA LYS A 340 21.31 -28.24 54.00
C LYS A 340 22.41 -29.25 54.28
N SER A 341 23.06 -29.78 53.24
CA SER A 341 24.16 -30.74 53.39
C SER A 341 25.43 -30.15 54.01
N LEU A 342 25.61 -28.83 53.95
CA LEU A 342 26.74 -28.10 54.54
C LEU A 342 26.58 -27.80 56.03
N GLY A 343 25.53 -28.31 56.69
CA GLY A 343 25.38 -28.24 58.14
C GLY A 343 24.99 -26.86 58.69
N SER A 344 24.31 -26.02 57.90
CA SER A 344 23.64 -24.83 58.45
C SER A 344 22.40 -25.27 59.23
N ASP A 345 22.60 -25.50 60.52
CA ASP A 345 21.60 -25.90 61.50
C ASP A 345 20.50 -24.82 61.62
N GLU A 346 19.24 -25.24 61.69
CA GLU A 346 18.03 -24.40 61.71
C GLU A 346 17.89 -23.52 62.97
N GLN A 347 18.91 -23.43 63.83
CA GLN A 347 18.84 -22.79 65.16
C GLN A 347 19.48 -21.40 65.28
N SER A 348 19.92 -20.78 64.17
CA SER A 348 20.34 -19.37 64.20
C SER A 348 19.29 -18.49 63.50
N GLU A 349 18.41 -17.89 64.29
CA GLU A 349 17.32 -16.95 63.93
C GLU A 349 17.81 -15.64 63.27
N GLY A 350 18.83 -15.67 62.40
CA GLY A 350 19.39 -14.46 61.79
C GLY A 350 20.14 -14.63 60.47
N PHE A 351 20.30 -15.84 59.92
CA PHE A 351 20.95 -15.99 58.61
C PHE A 351 19.92 -15.91 57.48
N VAL A 352 19.97 -14.78 56.75
CA VAL A 352 19.31 -14.48 55.48
C VAL A 352 19.06 -15.76 54.68
N GLY A 353 17.78 -16.05 54.45
CA GLY A 353 17.32 -17.23 53.72
C GLY A 353 18.14 -17.44 52.45
N VAL A 354 18.51 -18.69 52.19
CA VAL A 354 19.27 -19.13 51.02
C VAL A 354 18.87 -18.31 49.79
N ARG A 355 19.79 -17.46 49.30
CA ARG A 355 19.53 -16.62 48.13
C ARG A 355 19.23 -17.50 46.93
N LYS A 356 18.00 -17.43 46.43
CA LYS A 356 17.51 -18.19 45.29
C LYS A 356 17.76 -17.44 43.99
N ILE A 357 17.83 -18.19 42.90
CA ILE A 357 17.78 -17.65 41.54
C ILE A 357 16.39 -17.06 41.31
N CYS A 358 16.35 -15.86 40.73
CA CYS A 358 15.14 -15.17 40.32
C CYS A 358 14.34 -16.06 39.34
N GLU A 359 13.06 -16.27 39.65
CA GLU A 359 12.10 -16.95 38.80
C GLU A 359 11.18 -15.90 38.16
N PRO A 360 11.40 -15.55 36.88
CA PRO A 360 10.64 -14.52 36.21
C PRO A 360 9.36 -15.05 35.55
N PHE A 361 9.03 -16.34 35.66
CA PHE A 361 7.81 -16.93 35.12
C PHE A 361 6.87 -17.39 36.25
N SER A 362 5.56 -17.22 36.06
CA SER A 362 4.57 -17.75 37.02
C SER A 362 4.45 -19.28 36.97
N GLY A 363 3.83 -19.86 38.00
CA GLY A 363 3.55 -21.30 38.03
C GLY A 363 2.45 -21.74 37.07
N ALA A 364 2.12 -23.03 37.16
CA ALA A 364 1.01 -23.61 36.41
C ALA A 364 -0.32 -22.86 36.68
N PRO A 365 -1.22 -22.76 35.69
CA PRO A 365 -1.13 -23.32 34.33
C PRO A 365 -0.61 -22.31 33.28
N SER A 366 -0.41 -21.05 33.64
CA SER A 366 -0.24 -19.94 32.68
C SER A 366 1.20 -19.66 32.29
N TYR A 367 2.18 -19.98 33.15
CA TYR A 367 3.62 -19.77 32.90
C TYR A 367 3.95 -18.41 32.26
N SER A 368 3.33 -17.36 32.77
CA SER A 368 3.38 -16.02 32.21
C SER A 368 4.63 -15.30 32.70
N TYR A 369 5.27 -14.53 31.82
CA TYR A 369 6.44 -13.74 32.16
C TYR A 369 6.05 -12.57 33.08
N MET A 370 6.63 -12.56 34.27
CA MET A 370 6.38 -11.62 35.36
C MET A 370 7.73 -11.22 35.98
N PRO A 371 8.54 -10.37 35.34
CA PRO A 371 9.87 -10.01 35.85
C PRO A 371 9.82 -9.34 37.23
N GLU A 372 8.69 -8.71 37.57
CA GLU A 372 8.49 -8.00 38.84
C GLU A 372 8.23 -8.94 40.02
N SER A 373 8.00 -10.24 39.80
CA SER A 373 7.86 -11.22 40.89
C SER A 373 9.20 -11.59 41.53
N CYS A 374 10.33 -11.16 40.96
CA CYS A 374 11.64 -11.45 41.51
C CYS A 374 11.98 -10.53 42.69
N PRO A 375 12.32 -11.09 43.88
CA PRO A 375 12.81 -10.32 45.01
C PRO A 375 14.08 -9.52 44.69
N GLN A 376 14.26 -8.36 45.34
CA GLN A 376 15.44 -7.49 45.17
C GLN A 376 16.77 -8.19 45.53
N ASP A 377 16.72 -9.20 46.39
CA ASP A 377 17.85 -9.99 46.87
C ASP A 377 18.06 -11.32 46.10
N ALA A 378 17.21 -11.61 45.11
CA ALA A 378 17.33 -12.80 44.28
C ALA A 378 18.48 -12.68 43.28
N ILE A 379 19.11 -13.81 42.94
CA ILE A 379 20.23 -13.89 42.01
C ILE A 379 19.68 -13.89 40.58
N PRO A 380 20.01 -12.90 39.72
CA PRO A 380 19.66 -12.94 38.31
C PRO A 380 20.27 -14.18 37.65
N VAL A 381 19.54 -14.81 36.70
CA VAL A 381 20.04 -16.01 36.03
C VAL A 381 21.38 -15.77 35.32
N ALA A 382 21.60 -14.57 34.77
CA ALA A 382 22.86 -14.17 34.15
C ALA A 382 24.05 -14.11 35.12
N ASP A 383 23.81 -13.88 36.41
CA ASP A 383 24.86 -13.77 37.43
C ASP A 383 25.19 -15.10 38.10
N LEU A 384 24.39 -16.14 37.86
CA LEU A 384 24.63 -17.48 38.39
C LEU A 384 26.06 -18.01 38.11
N PRO A 385 26.64 -17.84 36.90
CA PRO A 385 28.01 -18.27 36.64
C PRO A 385 29.03 -17.48 37.47
N ASN A 386 28.82 -16.18 37.70
CA ASN A 386 29.72 -15.35 38.53
C ASN A 386 29.74 -15.82 39.99
N VAL A 387 28.61 -16.29 40.49
CA VAL A 387 28.50 -16.89 41.83
C VAL A 387 29.23 -18.24 41.87
N LEU A 388 28.97 -19.13 40.91
CA LEU A 388 29.55 -20.46 40.84
C LEU A 388 31.07 -20.46 40.59
N ALA A 389 31.59 -19.45 39.89
CA ALA A 389 33.03 -19.30 39.61
C ALA A 389 33.89 -19.29 40.89
N ARG A 390 33.34 -18.82 42.02
CA ARG A 390 34.03 -18.79 43.32
C ARG A 390 34.22 -20.19 43.92
N PHE A 391 33.33 -21.11 43.59
CA PHE A 391 33.35 -22.50 44.07
C PHE A 391 33.94 -23.47 43.04
N THR A 392 34.37 -22.96 41.87
CA THR A 392 34.89 -23.77 40.77
C THR A 392 36.38 -24.05 40.92
N CYS A 393 36.77 -25.31 40.73
CA CYS A 393 38.15 -25.75 40.65
C CYS A 393 38.63 -25.74 39.19
N TYR A 394 39.53 -24.81 38.85
CA TYR A 394 40.10 -24.70 37.50
C TYR A 394 41.42 -25.48 37.42
N GLN A 395 41.48 -26.47 36.54
CA GLN A 395 42.62 -27.39 36.44
C GLN A 395 43.93 -26.70 36.00
N ASN A 396 43.82 -25.55 35.33
CA ASN A 396 44.96 -24.77 34.86
C ASN A 396 45.59 -23.88 35.95
N LYS A 397 44.91 -23.69 37.09
CA LYS A 397 45.30 -22.74 38.15
C LYS A 397 45.68 -23.41 39.45
N TYR A 398 45.19 -24.63 39.69
CA TYR A 398 45.32 -25.33 40.96
C TYR A 398 45.82 -26.75 40.72
N SER A 399 46.76 -27.20 41.55
CA SER A 399 47.22 -28.59 41.55
C SER A 399 46.15 -29.51 42.17
N SER A 400 46.20 -30.81 41.83
CA SER A 400 45.24 -31.82 42.32
C SER A 400 45.33 -31.97 43.84
N GLY A 401 44.56 -31.18 44.59
CA GLY A 401 44.50 -31.16 46.06
C GLY A 401 44.27 -29.77 46.67
N GLU A 402 44.66 -28.67 45.99
CA GLU A 402 44.52 -27.30 46.51
C GLU A 402 43.08 -26.78 46.49
N CYS A 403 42.25 -27.28 45.57
CA CYS A 403 40.88 -26.82 45.41
C CYS A 403 40.00 -27.14 46.62
N GLU A 404 40.16 -28.32 47.21
CA GLU A 404 39.32 -28.76 48.35
C GLU A 404 39.63 -27.95 49.62
N SER A 405 40.91 -27.62 49.85
CA SER A 405 41.34 -26.74 50.94
C SER A 405 40.83 -25.30 50.80
N ASP A 406 40.65 -24.82 49.57
CA ASP A 406 40.12 -23.47 49.27
C ASP A 406 38.58 -23.43 49.21
N GLY A 407 37.89 -24.53 49.53
CA GLY A 407 36.42 -24.63 49.45
C GLY A 407 35.88 -24.65 48.02
N ARG A 408 36.70 -25.00 47.03
CA ARG A 408 36.34 -25.13 45.60
C ARG A 408 36.06 -26.59 45.26
N PHE A 409 34.78 -26.94 45.21
CA PHE A 409 34.32 -28.31 44.99
C PHE A 409 33.67 -28.52 43.61
N LEU A 410 33.34 -27.46 42.88
CA LEU A 410 32.64 -27.57 41.59
C LEU A 410 33.64 -27.86 40.46
N PRO A 411 33.47 -28.97 39.70
CA PRO A 411 34.31 -29.25 38.54
C PRO A 411 34.12 -28.21 37.43
N GLU A 412 35.19 -27.88 36.71
CA GLU A 412 35.18 -26.92 35.59
C GLU A 412 34.16 -27.30 34.50
N ALA A 413 34.00 -28.59 34.20
CA ALA A 413 32.99 -29.07 33.23
C ALA A 413 31.55 -28.72 33.66
N SER A 414 31.23 -28.89 34.94
CA SER A 414 29.92 -28.54 35.51
C SER A 414 29.68 -27.03 35.48
N TYR A 415 30.72 -26.24 35.79
CA TYR A 415 30.67 -24.78 35.66
C TYR A 415 30.38 -24.36 34.21
N ASN A 416 31.08 -24.92 33.22
CA ASN A 416 30.88 -24.58 31.81
C ASN A 416 29.48 -24.95 31.33
N MET A 417 28.94 -26.09 31.78
CA MET A 417 27.56 -26.50 31.48
C MET A 417 26.54 -25.51 32.06
N VAL A 418 26.64 -25.18 33.36
CA VAL A 418 25.70 -24.23 33.99
C VAL A 418 25.82 -22.84 33.37
N SER A 419 27.03 -22.41 33.02
CA SER A 419 27.27 -21.15 32.32
C SER A 419 26.57 -21.10 30.95
N ALA A 420 26.63 -22.19 30.18
CA ALA A 420 25.93 -22.28 28.90
C ALA A 420 24.41 -22.21 29.05
N TYR A 421 23.82 -22.94 30.02
CA TYR A 421 22.38 -22.89 30.29
C TYR A 421 21.93 -21.53 30.81
N SER A 422 22.66 -20.96 31.78
CA SER A 422 22.38 -19.63 32.36
C SER A 422 22.33 -18.56 31.27
N ARG A 423 23.34 -18.49 30.40
CA ARG A 423 23.37 -17.55 29.27
C ARG A 423 22.27 -17.81 28.26
N SER A 424 21.93 -19.07 28.01
CA SER A 424 20.85 -19.43 27.09
C SER A 424 19.49 -18.97 27.60
N VAL A 425 19.20 -19.19 28.89
CA VAL A 425 17.98 -18.68 29.53
C VAL A 425 17.94 -17.15 29.47
N GLN A 426 19.07 -16.48 29.72
CA GLN A 426 19.15 -15.02 29.58
C GLN A 426 18.81 -14.55 28.17
N TYR A 427 19.35 -15.20 27.12
CA TYR A 427 19.00 -14.86 25.74
C TYR A 427 17.50 -15.00 25.45
N VAL A 428 16.84 -16.04 25.97
CA VAL A 428 15.38 -16.19 25.81
C VAL A 428 14.63 -15.07 26.51
N ILE A 429 15.05 -14.69 27.72
CA ILE A 429 14.44 -13.59 28.49
C ILE A 429 14.61 -12.26 27.73
N ASP A 430 15.81 -11.99 27.21
CA ASP A 430 16.14 -10.74 26.52
C ASP A 430 15.29 -10.54 25.24
N VAL A 431 15.00 -11.64 24.52
CA VAL A 431 14.17 -11.60 23.29
C VAL A 431 12.73 -12.03 23.53
N HIS A 432 12.29 -12.19 24.78
CA HIS A 432 10.96 -12.74 25.07
C HIS A 432 9.83 -11.90 24.49
N SER A 433 9.92 -10.58 24.64
CA SER A 433 8.94 -9.63 24.08
C SER A 433 8.95 -9.61 22.55
N ASP A 434 10.14 -9.67 21.93
CA ASP A 434 10.32 -9.77 20.48
C ASP A 434 9.68 -11.07 19.96
N LEU A 435 9.91 -12.21 20.63
CA LEU A 435 9.32 -13.50 20.29
C LEU A 435 7.80 -13.50 20.46
N GLN A 436 7.29 -12.91 21.55
CA GLN A 436 5.86 -12.75 21.77
C GLN A 436 5.22 -11.93 20.64
N SER A 437 5.83 -10.79 20.30
CA SER A 437 5.33 -9.93 19.22
C SER A 437 5.30 -10.64 17.86
N LEU A 438 6.31 -11.48 17.57
CA LEU A 438 6.43 -12.24 16.34
C LEU A 438 5.39 -13.36 16.26
N THR A 439 5.19 -14.08 17.36
CA THR A 439 4.27 -15.22 17.44
C THR A 439 2.81 -14.80 17.46
N GLU A 440 2.47 -13.68 18.12
CA GLU A 440 1.14 -13.09 18.13
C GLU A 440 0.85 -12.18 16.92
N CYS A 441 1.86 -11.90 16.09
CA CYS A 441 1.75 -10.99 14.94
C CYS A 441 1.31 -9.56 15.34
N SER A 442 1.56 -9.17 16.59
CA SER A 442 1.02 -7.93 17.17
C SER A 442 1.57 -6.68 16.48
N PHE A 443 2.83 -6.71 16.02
CA PHE A 443 3.44 -5.60 15.28
C PHE A 443 2.73 -5.32 13.94
N VAL A 444 2.38 -6.38 13.18
CA VAL A 444 1.64 -6.25 11.91
C VAL A 444 0.25 -5.72 12.19
N LYS A 445 -0.44 -6.34 13.17
CA LYS A 445 -1.81 -5.99 13.52
C LYS A 445 -1.92 -4.53 13.98
N ASN A 446 -1.06 -4.09 14.90
CA ASN A 446 -1.08 -2.74 15.45
C ASN A 446 -0.80 -1.69 14.35
N ARG A 447 0.17 -1.95 13.47
CA ARG A 447 0.49 -1.05 12.36
C ARG A 447 -0.59 -1.01 11.30
N LEU A 448 -1.21 -2.14 10.97
CA LEU A 448 -2.33 -2.17 10.02
C LEU A 448 -3.55 -1.47 10.60
N SER A 449 -3.83 -1.62 11.89
CA SER A 449 -4.90 -0.86 12.57
C SER A 449 -4.67 0.66 12.47
N GLU A 450 -3.43 1.12 12.69
CA GLU A 450 -3.05 2.53 12.48
C GLU A 450 -3.27 2.98 11.03
N VAL A 451 -2.93 2.12 10.06
CA VAL A 451 -3.12 2.38 8.63
C VAL A 451 -4.61 2.46 8.26
N VAL A 452 -5.42 1.51 8.70
CA VAL A 452 -6.86 1.44 8.43
C VAL A 452 -7.56 2.66 9.03
N SER A 453 -7.26 2.99 10.29
CA SER A 453 -7.90 4.08 11.02
C SER A 453 -7.49 5.47 10.53
N HIS A 454 -6.22 5.69 10.14
CA HIS A 454 -5.71 7.05 9.88
C HIS A 454 -5.27 7.31 8.45
N GLN A 455 -4.84 6.29 7.69
CA GLN A 455 -4.25 6.49 6.37
C GLN A 455 -5.20 6.10 5.23
N CYS A 456 -6.04 5.09 5.43
CA CYS A 456 -6.91 4.57 4.38
C CYS A 456 -7.96 5.57 3.89
N ARG A 457 -8.61 6.31 4.78
CA ARG A 457 -9.57 7.35 4.38
C ARG A 457 -8.93 8.47 3.56
N PRO A 458 -7.87 9.17 4.02
CA PRO A 458 -7.26 10.23 3.24
C PRO A 458 -6.60 9.74 1.95
N PHE A 459 -6.06 8.52 1.93
CA PHE A 459 -5.52 7.89 0.72
C PHE A 459 -6.60 7.71 -0.36
N LYS A 460 -7.73 7.05 -0.01
CA LYS A 460 -8.86 6.86 -0.93
C LYS A 460 -9.44 8.18 -1.43
N VAL A 461 -9.62 9.16 -0.53
CA VAL A 461 -10.16 10.47 -0.90
C VAL A 461 -9.24 11.20 -1.87
N SER A 462 -7.92 11.11 -1.68
CA SER A 462 -6.94 11.78 -2.55
C SER A 462 -6.94 11.21 -3.96
N ILE A 463 -6.91 9.87 -4.10
CA ILE A 463 -6.98 9.21 -5.41
C ILE A 463 -8.32 9.47 -6.09
N ARG A 464 -9.43 9.40 -5.34
CA ARG A 464 -10.76 9.73 -5.88
C ARG A 464 -10.83 11.17 -6.38
N PHE A 465 -10.19 12.10 -5.67
CA PHE A 465 -10.12 13.50 -6.06
C PHE A 465 -9.31 13.68 -7.35
N LEU A 466 -8.18 12.97 -7.50
CA LEU A 466 -7.40 12.95 -8.74
C LEU A 466 -8.22 12.43 -9.92
N TRP A 467 -8.83 11.26 -9.77
CA TRP A 467 -9.70 10.68 -10.79
C TRP A 467 -10.82 11.65 -11.21
N SER A 468 -11.54 12.21 -10.23
CA SER A 468 -12.66 13.11 -10.53
C SER A 468 -12.22 14.40 -11.24
N SER A 469 -11.04 14.92 -10.89
CA SER A 469 -10.46 16.11 -11.51
C SER A 469 -10.02 15.82 -12.95
N MET A 470 -9.39 14.66 -13.18
CA MET A 470 -8.98 14.22 -14.52
C MET A 470 -10.17 13.92 -15.43
N LEU A 471 -11.24 13.33 -14.89
CA LEU A 471 -12.50 13.14 -15.60
C LEU A 471 -13.10 14.48 -16.02
N ALA A 472 -13.17 15.46 -15.11
CA ALA A 472 -13.68 16.80 -15.40
C ALA A 472 -12.85 17.48 -16.49
N LEU A 473 -11.52 17.43 -16.40
CA LEU A 473 -10.62 17.97 -17.42
C LEU A 473 -10.85 17.31 -18.78
N SER A 474 -10.97 15.98 -18.83
CA SER A 474 -11.21 15.22 -20.07
C SER A 474 -12.52 15.61 -20.76
N ILE A 475 -13.60 15.78 -19.99
CA ILE A 475 -14.91 16.22 -20.50
C ILE A 475 -14.82 17.64 -21.06
N VAL A 476 -14.23 18.56 -20.29
CA VAL A 476 -14.07 19.96 -20.70
C VAL A 476 -13.21 20.08 -21.95
N MET A 477 -12.13 19.30 -22.06
CA MET A 477 -11.26 19.29 -23.23
C MET A 477 -11.95 18.79 -24.49
N VAL A 478 -12.78 17.74 -24.40
CA VAL A 478 -13.59 17.27 -25.52
C VAL A 478 -14.53 18.36 -26.03
N LEU A 479 -15.28 18.99 -25.11
CA LEU A 479 -16.20 20.06 -25.45
C LEU A 479 -15.46 21.24 -26.07
N LEU A 480 -14.33 21.64 -25.47
CA LEU A 480 -13.50 22.71 -25.96
C LEU A 480 -13.02 22.43 -27.39
N VAL A 481 -12.49 21.24 -27.68
CA VAL A 481 -12.06 20.85 -29.04
C VAL A 481 -13.22 20.96 -30.05
N LEU A 482 -14.42 20.48 -29.71
CA LEU A 482 -15.59 20.59 -30.60
C LEU A 482 -15.96 22.04 -30.88
N ILE A 483 -15.91 22.91 -29.86
CA ILE A 483 -16.18 24.35 -29.99
C ILE A 483 -15.13 25.00 -30.90
N TRP A 484 -13.85 24.67 -30.72
CA TRP A 484 -12.78 25.16 -31.59
C TRP A 484 -12.94 24.73 -33.04
N VAL A 485 -13.36 23.48 -33.28
CA VAL A 485 -13.67 22.99 -34.63
C VAL A 485 -14.82 23.77 -35.25
N ALA A 486 -15.91 24.00 -34.49
CA ALA A 486 -17.05 24.78 -34.95
C ALA A 486 -16.65 26.23 -35.29
N LYS A 487 -15.83 26.86 -34.43
CA LYS A 487 -15.32 28.22 -34.64
C LYS A 487 -14.41 28.29 -35.87
N ALA A 488 -13.46 27.37 -36.03
CA ALA A 488 -12.58 27.30 -37.19
C ALA A 488 -13.36 27.09 -38.50
N TYR A 489 -14.48 26.35 -38.46
CA TYR A 489 -15.38 26.20 -39.59
C TYR A 489 -16.12 27.50 -39.92
N GLN A 490 -16.60 28.23 -38.91
CA GLN A 490 -17.29 29.52 -39.07
C GLN A 490 -16.38 30.60 -39.68
N ASP A 491 -15.09 30.58 -39.35
CA ASP A 491 -14.09 31.55 -39.83
C ASP A 491 -13.59 31.26 -41.25
N ARG A 492 -13.90 30.07 -41.78
CA ARG A 492 -13.36 29.60 -43.06
C ARG A 492 -13.83 30.49 -44.22
N GLY A 493 -12.85 31.12 -44.89
CA GLY A 493 -13.09 31.95 -46.08
C GLY A 493 -13.52 33.39 -45.78
N ARG A 494 -13.37 33.86 -44.53
CA ARG A 494 -13.62 35.25 -44.12
C ARG A 494 -12.32 35.97 -43.75
N SER A 495 -12.27 37.27 -43.94
CA SER A 495 -11.13 38.11 -43.54
C SER A 495 -11.41 38.79 -42.20
N PHE A 496 -10.40 38.83 -41.34
CA PHE A 496 -10.45 39.45 -40.03
C PHE A 496 -9.28 40.43 -39.90
N SER A 497 -9.49 41.56 -39.23
CA SER A 497 -8.40 42.40 -38.75
C SER A 497 -7.81 41.82 -37.45
N ILE A 498 -6.55 42.15 -37.17
CA ILE A 498 -5.85 41.70 -35.96
C ILE A 498 -6.66 42.11 -34.73
N CYS A 499 -6.89 41.18 -33.79
CA CYS A 499 -7.69 41.35 -32.58
C CYS A 499 -9.19 41.66 -32.79
N SER A 500 -9.71 41.64 -34.03
CA SER A 500 -11.14 41.82 -34.25
C SER A 500 -11.91 40.54 -33.97
N ILE A 501 -13.00 40.66 -33.22
CA ILE A 501 -13.92 39.55 -33.01
C ILE A 501 -14.75 39.38 -34.29
N THR A 502 -15.38 40.42 -34.82
CA THR A 502 -16.23 40.30 -36.02
C THR A 502 -15.42 40.28 -37.33
N PRO A 503 -15.88 39.55 -38.37
CA PRO A 503 -15.25 39.57 -39.69
C PRO A 503 -15.37 40.96 -40.33
N ASN A 504 -14.42 41.30 -41.20
CA ASN A 504 -14.50 42.53 -41.98
C ASN A 504 -15.71 42.46 -42.92
N ILE A 505 -16.54 43.52 -42.91
CA ILE A 505 -17.60 43.68 -43.91
C ILE A 505 -16.90 43.96 -45.24
N ILE A 506 -16.87 42.97 -46.14
CA ILE A 506 -16.41 43.19 -47.51
C ILE A 506 -17.50 44.04 -48.19
N PRO A 507 -17.23 45.30 -48.58
CA PRO A 507 -18.19 46.05 -49.38
C PRO A 507 -18.41 45.31 -50.70
N ARG A 508 -19.67 45.04 -51.02
CA ARG A 508 -20.09 44.35 -52.24
C ARG A 508 -19.88 45.21 -53.48
#